data_AF-A0A7C5P954-F1
#
_entry.id   AF-A0A7C5P954-F1
#
_cell.length_a   1.000
_cell.length_b   1.000
_cell.length_c   1.000
_cell.angle_alpha   90.00
_cell.angle_beta   90.00
_cell.angle_gamma   90.00
#
_symmetry.space_group_name_H-M   'P 1'
#
loop_
_entity.id
_entity.type
_entity.pdbx_description
1 polymer ?
#
loop_
_entity_poly.entity_id
_entity_poly.type
_entity_poly.pdbx_seq_one_letter_code
_entity_poly.pdbx_strand_id
1 'polypeptide(L)'
;AFARIYSLKDGYQGYSIPDPLALQGAKYIRKPTDIYEIPPDHLFVLGDNTNHSLDGRYWGSFPKDDLVGRAVFVYWPYSSRFGFTD
;
A
#
# COMPACT_ATOMS: atom_id res chain seq x y z
N ALA A 1 -8.80 9.02 -7.03
CA ALA A 1 -8.26 8.15 -5.97
C ALA A 1 -6.78 8.37 -5.75
N PHE A 2 -5.90 7.99 -6.68
CA PHE A 2 -4.45 8.18 -6.52
C PHE A 2 -4.07 9.66 -6.37
N ALA A 3 -4.65 10.58 -7.15
CA ALA A 3 -4.40 12.02 -6.96
C ALA A 3 -4.80 12.53 -5.55
N ARG A 4 -5.83 11.95 -4.94
CA ARG A 4 -6.25 12.27 -3.57
C ARG A 4 -5.27 11.68 -2.54
N ILE A 5 -4.86 10.43 -2.73
CA ILE A 5 -3.83 9.76 -1.93
C ILE A 5 -2.51 10.55 -2.02
N TYR A 6 -2.06 10.92 -3.21
CA TYR A 6 -0.84 11.72 -3.41
C TYR A 6 -0.97 13.19 -3.00
N SER A 7 -2.19 13.69 -2.77
CA SER A 7 -2.38 15.09 -2.34
C SER A 7 -1.93 15.35 -0.91
N LEU A 8 -1.78 14.29 -0.09
CA LEU A 8 -1.50 14.35 1.34
C LEU A 8 -2.54 15.18 2.14
N LYS A 9 -3.73 15.38 1.59
CA LYS A 9 -4.85 16.08 2.23
C LYS A 9 -5.78 15.07 2.91
N ASP A 10 -6.69 15.56 3.75
CA ASP A 10 -7.70 14.76 4.47
C ASP A 10 -7.11 13.67 5.40
N GLY A 11 -5.88 13.88 5.91
CA GLY A 11 -5.26 13.01 6.91
C GLY A 11 -4.46 11.83 6.34
N TYR A 12 -4.33 11.69 5.02
CA TYR A 12 -3.39 10.72 4.44
C TYR A 12 -1.96 11.29 4.44
N GLN A 13 -1.05 10.66 5.18
CA GLN A 13 0.33 11.15 5.34
C GLN A 13 1.33 10.43 4.43
N GLY A 14 0.85 9.61 3.49
CA GLY A 14 1.70 8.72 2.72
C GLY A 14 2.04 7.43 3.49
N TYR A 15 2.90 6.63 2.88
CA TYR A 15 3.46 5.46 3.54
C TYR A 15 4.59 5.89 4.46
N SER A 16 4.51 5.51 5.73
CA SER A 16 5.59 5.71 6.68
C SER A 16 6.39 4.42 6.87
N ILE A 17 7.51 4.54 7.57
CA ILE A 17 8.12 3.37 8.18
C ILE A 17 7.23 3.00 9.36
N PRO A 18 6.71 1.75 9.41
CA PRO A 18 5.85 1.34 10.50
C PRO A 18 6.56 1.45 11.84
N ASP A 19 5.77 1.62 12.90
CA ASP A 19 6.25 1.53 14.27
C ASP A 19 7.07 0.22 14.47
N PRO A 20 8.16 0.22 15.26
CA PRO A 20 8.97 -0.98 15.48
C PRO A 20 8.19 -2.20 15.96
N LEU A 21 7.09 -2.03 16.70
CA LEU A 21 6.21 -3.14 17.09
C LEU A 21 5.42 -3.70 15.90
N ALA A 22 4.97 -2.83 15.00
CA ALA A 22 4.31 -3.24 13.77
C ALA A 22 5.29 -3.97 12.84
N LEU A 23 6.57 -3.61 12.82
CA LEU A 23 7.59 -4.29 12.02
C LEU A 23 7.97 -5.69 12.51
N GLN A 24 7.35 -6.22 13.57
CA GLN A 24 7.64 -7.57 14.03
C GLN A 24 7.32 -8.59 12.94
N GLY A 25 8.37 -9.17 12.33
CA GLY A 25 8.27 -10.12 11.22
C GLY A 25 8.39 -9.52 9.82
N ALA A 26 8.47 -8.19 9.69
CA ALA A 26 8.79 -7.55 8.41
C ALA A 26 10.23 -7.88 7.99
N LYS A 27 10.44 -8.13 6.70
CA LYS A 27 11.71 -8.57 6.12
C LYS A 27 12.38 -7.47 5.29
N TYR A 28 11.60 -6.59 4.67
CA TYR A 28 12.04 -5.62 3.67
C TYR A 28 11.62 -4.19 4.08
N ILE A 29 12.42 -3.20 3.65
CA ILE A 29 12.16 -1.75 3.83
C ILE A 29 11.77 -1.41 5.29
N ARG A 30 12.62 -1.76 6.26
CA ARG A 30 12.39 -1.54 7.69
C ARG A 30 12.96 -0.22 8.18
N LYS A 31 13.93 0.32 7.44
CA LYS A 31 14.64 1.57 7.75
C LYS A 31 14.64 2.48 6.53
N PRO A 32 14.85 3.80 6.72
CA PRO A 32 14.89 4.74 5.59
C PRO A 32 16.00 4.42 4.57
N THR A 33 17.03 3.70 5.02
CA THR A 33 18.21 3.33 4.23
C THR A 33 18.07 1.97 3.54
N ASP A 34 17.00 1.22 3.81
CA ASP A 34 16.82 -0.10 3.21
C ASP A 34 16.40 0.05 1.75
N ILE A 35 16.98 -0.77 0.88
CA ILE A 35 16.68 -0.80 -0.55
C ILE A 35 16.13 -2.18 -0.89
N TYR A 36 15.06 -2.20 -1.69
CA TYR A 36 14.50 -3.42 -2.27
C TYR A 36 14.42 -3.24 -3.78
N GLU A 37 15.14 -4.09 -4.51
CA GLU A 37 15.11 -4.11 -5.97
C GLU A 37 13.93 -4.97 -6.43
N ILE A 38 13.07 -4.39 -7.27
CA ILE A 38 11.90 -5.07 -7.81
C ILE A 38 12.33 -5.77 -9.10
N PRO A 39 12.16 -7.11 -9.20
CA PRO A 39 12.45 -7.83 -10.44
C PRO A 39 11.63 -7.32 -11.63
N PRO A 40 12.07 -7.57 -12.87
CA PRO A 40 11.23 -7.37 -14.04
C PRO A 40 9.87 -8.07 -13.89
N ASP A 41 8.81 -7.43 -14.38
CA ASP A 41 7.44 -7.95 -14.36
C ASP A 41 6.89 -8.30 -12.97
N HIS A 42 7.45 -7.71 -11.91
CA HIS A 42 6.93 -7.82 -10.55
C HIS A 42 6.30 -6.51 -10.06
N LEU A 43 5.45 -6.65 -9.05
CA LEU A 43 4.83 -5.54 -8.33
C LEU A 43 5.21 -5.62 -6.85
N PHE A 44 5.53 -4.46 -6.28
CA PHE A 44 5.70 -4.29 -4.84
C PHE A 44 4.60 -3.35 -4.35
N VAL A 45 3.84 -3.79 -3.34
CA VAL A 45 2.66 -3.07 -2.85
C VAL A 45 2.83 -2.68 -1.39
N LEU A 46 2.26 -1.53 -1.06
CA LEU A 46 2.18 -0.98 0.28
C LEU A 46 0.73 -0.66 0.58
N GLY A 47 0.28 -1.01 1.77
CA GLY A 47 -1.06 -0.67 2.23
C GLY A 47 -1.09 0.69 2.92
N ASP A 48 -2.14 1.46 2.63
CA ASP A 48 -2.35 2.81 3.17
C ASP A 48 -2.33 2.82 4.72
N ASN A 49 -2.95 1.82 5.36
CA ASN A 49 -2.91 1.65 6.82
C ASN A 49 -1.59 0.99 7.25
N THR A 50 -0.52 1.77 7.11
CA THR A 50 0.87 1.30 7.19
C THR A 50 1.19 0.44 8.42
N ASN A 51 0.78 0.85 9.62
CA ASN A 51 1.06 0.11 10.86
C ASN A 51 0.27 -1.19 11.00
N HIS A 52 -0.74 -1.41 10.17
CA HIS A 52 -1.66 -2.56 10.26
C HIS A 52 -1.80 -3.27 8.91
N SER A 53 -0.79 -3.17 8.05
CA SER A 53 -0.78 -3.76 6.73
C SER A 53 0.27 -4.87 6.63
N LEU A 54 -0.16 -6.09 6.32
CA LEU A 54 0.73 -7.21 5.96
C LEU A 54 1.00 -7.18 4.45
N ASP A 55 1.83 -6.24 4.02
CA ASP A 55 2.14 -5.98 2.61
C ASP A 55 3.57 -6.39 2.21
N GLY A 56 4.07 -5.84 1.10
CA GLY A 56 5.36 -6.22 0.53
C GLY A 56 6.55 -6.09 1.49
N ARG A 57 6.41 -5.32 2.57
CA ARG A 57 7.41 -5.29 3.66
C ARG A 57 7.63 -6.65 4.33
N TYR A 58 6.63 -7.53 4.31
CA TYR A 58 6.67 -8.86 4.96
C TYR A 58 6.97 -9.98 3.96
N TRP A 59 6.33 -9.92 2.79
CA TRP A 59 6.34 -11.02 1.82
C TRP A 59 7.03 -10.68 0.48
N GLY A 60 7.44 -9.43 0.26
CA GLY A 60 8.22 -9.02 -0.91
C GLY A 60 7.37 -8.57 -2.09
N SER A 61 7.91 -8.71 -3.30
CA SER A 61 7.20 -8.47 -4.55
C SER A 61 6.54 -9.75 -5.08
N PHE A 62 5.59 -9.61 -6.00
CA PHE A 62 4.88 -10.72 -6.65
C PHE A 62 4.79 -10.52 -8.16
N PRO A 63 4.66 -11.59 -8.97
CA PRO A 63 4.49 -11.50 -10.42
C PRO A 63 3.28 -10.65 -10.81
N LYS A 64 3.45 -9.77 -11.79
CA LYS A 64 2.38 -8.93 -12.32
C LYS A 64 1.19 -9.74 -12.86
N ASP A 65 1.42 -10.96 -13.32
CA ASP A 65 0.39 -11.85 -13.82
C ASP A 65 -0.61 -12.31 -12.74
N ASP A 66 -0.23 -12.25 -11.46
CA ASP A 66 -1.15 -12.53 -10.35
C ASP A 66 -2.09 -11.34 -10.05
N LEU A 67 -1.90 -10.19 -10.71
CA LEU A 67 -2.76 -9.03 -10.56
C LEU A 67 -4.09 -9.22 -11.28
N VAL A 68 -5.17 -9.39 -10.51
CA VAL A 68 -6.53 -9.51 -11.06
C VAL A 68 -7.04 -8.21 -11.69
N GLY A 69 -6.78 -7.05 -11.06
CA GLY A 69 -7.22 -5.76 -11.60
C GLY A 69 -7.18 -4.60 -10.59
N ARG A 70 -7.69 -3.44 -11.03
CA ARG A 70 -7.78 -2.22 -10.22
C ARG A 70 -9.17 -2.10 -9.58
N ALA A 71 -9.21 -1.77 -8.29
CA ALA A 71 -10.45 -1.37 -7.64
C ALA A 71 -10.91 0.00 -8.19
N VAL A 72 -12.11 0.04 -8.77
CA VAL A 72 -12.66 1.24 -9.46
C VAL A 72 -13.94 1.80 -8.85
N PHE A 73 -14.58 1.08 -7.91
CA PHE A 73 -15.86 1.48 -7.34
C PHE A 73 -15.97 1.05 -5.87
N VAL A 74 -16.40 1.95 -5.00
CA VAL A 74 -16.73 1.67 -3.60
C VAL A 74 -18.24 1.44 -3.52
N TYR A 75 -18.64 0.19 -3.33
CA TYR A 75 -20.05 -0.19 -3.25
C TYR A 75 -20.64 -0.06 -1.84
N TRP A 76 -19.81 -0.10 -0.79
CA TRP A 76 -20.26 -0.07 0.61
C TRP A 76 -19.22 0.59 1.53
N PRO A 77 -19.65 1.32 2.59
CA PRO A 77 -21.03 1.68 2.93
C PRO A 77 -21.56 2.86 2.09
N TYR A 78 -22.88 3.03 2.11
CA TYR A 78 -23.56 4.22 1.56
C TYR A 78 -23.18 5.47 2.36
N SER A 79 -22.05 6.05 1.99
CA SER A 79 -21.42 7.20 2.64
C SER A 79 -20.96 8.19 1.57
N SER A 80 -20.29 9.27 1.97
CA SER A 80 -19.62 10.20 1.04
C SER A 80 -18.53 9.55 0.18
N ARG A 81 -18.20 8.27 0.42
CA ARG A 81 -17.25 7.48 -0.37
C ARG A 81 -17.91 6.55 -1.39
N PHE A 82 -19.23 6.39 -1.38
CA PHE A 82 -19.93 5.53 -2.35
C PHE A 82 -19.80 6.11 -3.76
N GLY A 83 -19.36 5.30 -4.72
CA GLY A 83 -19.18 5.73 -6.09
C GLY A 83 -17.85 5.29 -6.72
N PHE A 84 -17.54 5.86 -7.88
CA PHE A 84 -16.29 5.57 -8.58
C PHE A 84 -15.09 6.12 -7.83
N THR A 85 -14.00 5.34 -7.82
CA THR A 85 -12.71 5.79 -7.33
C THR A 85 -12.05 6.56 -8.47
N ASP A 86 -12.00 7.89 -8.40
CA ASP A 86 -11.38 8.74 -9.44
C ASP A 86 -9.98 8.25 -9.91
#